data_AF-A0A163JVG0-F1
#
_entry.id   AF-A0A163JVG0-F1
#
_cell.length_a   1.000
_cell.length_b   1.000
_cell.length_c   1.000
_cell.angle_alpha   90.00
_cell.angle_beta   90.00
_cell.angle_gamma   90.00
#
_symmetry.space_group_name_H-M   'P 1'
#
loop_
_entity.id
_entity.type
_entity.pdbx_description
1 polymer ?
#
loop_
_entity_poly.entity_id
_entity_poly.type
_entity_poly.pdbx_seq_one_letter_code
_entity_poly.pdbx_strand_id
1 'polypeptide(L)'
;MKEHTSEASGSETVNSAKQDERVTLMNGFDLPGAFAEFRAMVSKKSALNGIRMNHHVHETLSLSHILLLNPNQHGRELMDYIGVDNLDFYLNQLKTKYLDDVKGLKDKPRREAKMDLMKLACNVEIDDLDASMIDVLLNCVQKLPDYEDSTATGEQQLIANHIGPILTPLFHQPENGRALYWLNRSVEDTETIRPDGAMYLKKQRHTKYACGFVEVKSKDNEEEIGIHSDLFRLGQFCKDTLDCGSIKALVAVQVVNNTMTFYMFTLEAAGLYVLFELGRVDAPLTYNELPGFAMELDILKQISAAYQKHCVETDKTNATAGWKRPSLAESDLKEIINPGSLRSKKSKSALFFH
;
A
#
# COMPACT_ATOMS: atom_id res chain seq x y z
N MET A 1 -17.71 54.89 49.67
CA MET A 1 -16.28 55.10 49.32
C MET A 1 -15.66 53.72 49.29
N LYS A 2 -15.43 53.12 48.11
CA LYS A 2 -14.16 53.15 47.36
C LYS A 2 -13.00 52.80 48.31
N GLU A 3 -12.24 51.72 48.13
CA GLU A 3 -11.58 51.32 46.89
C GLU A 3 -11.48 49.80 46.69
N HIS A 4 -11.63 49.40 45.42
CA HIS A 4 -11.20 48.13 44.86
C HIS A 4 -9.68 48.16 44.67
N THR A 5 -8.99 47.10 45.09
CA THR A 5 -7.65 46.76 44.59
C THR A 5 -7.75 45.52 43.71
N SER A 6 -7.38 45.72 42.45
CA SER A 6 -7.33 44.76 41.37
C SER A 6 -6.22 43.74 41.56
N GLU A 7 -6.56 42.45 41.53
CA GLU A 7 -5.59 41.40 41.21
C GLU A 7 -5.47 41.31 39.69
N ALA A 8 -4.27 41.64 39.21
CA ALA A 8 -3.91 41.56 37.81
C ALA A 8 -3.82 40.08 37.38
N SER A 9 -4.66 39.72 36.42
CA SER A 9 -4.60 38.50 35.65
C SER A 9 -3.30 38.48 34.83
N GLY A 10 -2.31 37.71 35.30
CA GLY A 10 -1.19 37.29 34.47
C GLY A 10 -1.71 36.33 33.42
N SER A 11 -1.88 36.82 32.18
CA SER A 11 -2.13 35.97 31.03
C SER A 11 -0.86 35.19 30.72
N GLU A 12 -0.74 33.97 31.23
CA GLU A 12 0.13 32.98 30.63
C GLU A 12 -0.46 32.62 29.27
N THR A 13 -0.01 33.36 28.26
CA THR A 13 -0.13 32.96 26.86
C THR A 13 0.71 31.70 26.71
N VAL A 14 0.05 30.56 26.89
CA VAL A 14 0.53 29.26 26.40
C VAL A 14 0.65 29.42 24.89
N ASN A 15 1.84 29.79 24.44
CA ASN A 15 2.27 29.66 23.06
C ASN A 15 2.15 28.18 22.72
N SER A 16 1.02 27.78 22.15
CA SER A 16 0.92 26.54 21.41
C SER A 16 1.86 26.70 20.22
N ALA A 17 3.05 26.13 20.35
CA ALA A 17 3.93 25.92 19.23
C ALA A 17 3.13 25.11 18.20
N LYS A 18 2.63 25.80 17.17
CA LYS A 18 2.22 25.15 15.92
C LYS A 18 3.47 24.47 15.40
N GLN A 19 3.59 23.18 15.68
CA GLN A 19 4.61 22.34 15.12
C GLN A 19 4.35 22.32 13.60
N ASP A 20 5.12 23.12 12.87
CA ASP A 20 5.16 23.06 11.41
C ASP A 20 5.87 21.74 11.08
N GLU A 21 5.11 20.64 11.09
CA GLU A 21 5.56 19.26 10.87
C GLU A 21 5.90 19.05 9.38
N ARG A 22 6.91 19.75 8.90
CA ARG A 22 7.52 19.51 7.60
C ARG A 22 8.50 18.35 7.72
N VAL A 23 8.30 17.30 6.92
CA VAL A 23 9.31 16.26 6.72
C VAL A 23 10.51 16.89 6.02
N THR A 24 11.51 17.27 6.81
CA THR A 24 12.81 17.70 6.30
C THR A 24 13.74 16.50 6.36
N LEU A 25 14.28 16.11 5.21
CA LEU A 25 15.28 15.04 5.18
C LEU A 25 16.53 15.48 5.97
N MET A 26 17.36 14.53 6.43
CA MET A 26 18.53 14.86 7.25
C MET A 26 19.54 15.79 6.57
N ASN A 27 19.50 15.88 5.24
CA ASN A 27 20.29 16.82 4.45
C ASN A 27 19.67 18.23 4.34
N GLY A 28 18.55 18.50 5.03
CA GLY A 28 17.85 19.78 5.00
C GLY A 28 16.85 19.94 3.85
N PHE A 29 16.60 18.90 3.04
CA PHE A 29 15.70 18.96 1.90
C PHE A 29 14.21 19.00 2.31
N ASP A 30 13.48 20.02 1.86
CA ASP A 30 12.02 20.17 2.07
C ASP A 30 11.25 19.28 1.08
N LEU A 31 11.09 18.01 1.45
CA LEU A 31 10.40 17.02 0.62
C LEU A 31 8.91 17.38 0.37
N PRO A 32 8.11 17.78 1.38
CA PRO A 32 6.74 18.23 1.15
C PRO A 32 6.65 19.41 0.17
N GLY A 33 7.56 20.38 0.28
CA GLY A 33 7.64 21.52 -0.63
C GLY A 33 7.92 21.09 -2.07
N ALA A 34 8.99 20.32 -2.28
CA ALA A 34 9.35 19.81 -3.61
C ALA A 34 8.25 18.94 -4.24
N PHE A 35 7.60 18.09 -3.43
CA PHE A 35 6.48 17.27 -3.90
C PHE A 35 5.25 18.12 -4.25
N ALA A 36 4.96 19.19 -3.51
CA ALA A 36 3.88 20.11 -3.85
C ALA A 36 4.14 20.83 -5.19
N GLU A 37 5.39 21.20 -5.47
CA GLU A 37 5.79 21.80 -6.75
C GLU A 37 5.65 20.80 -7.91
N PHE A 38 6.11 19.57 -7.73
CA PHE A 38 5.93 18.48 -8.71
C PHE A 38 4.45 18.29 -9.05
N ARG A 39 3.58 18.20 -8.04
CA ARG A 39 2.12 18.08 -8.22
C ARG A 39 1.50 19.25 -8.97
N ALA A 40 1.94 20.47 -8.67
CA ALA A 40 1.45 21.66 -9.36
C ALA A 40 1.85 21.66 -10.84
N MET A 41 3.04 21.15 -11.17
CA MET A 41 3.48 20.93 -12.55
C MET A 41 2.61 19.86 -13.23
N VAL A 42 2.45 18.68 -12.61
CA VAL A 42 1.65 17.58 -13.16
C VAL A 42 0.22 18.02 -13.42
N SER A 43 -0.39 18.78 -12.51
CA SER A 43 -1.75 19.31 -12.66
C SER A 43 -1.89 20.24 -13.87
N LYS A 44 -0.87 21.05 -14.17
CA LYS A 44 -0.86 21.92 -15.36
C LYS A 44 -0.68 21.09 -16.64
N LYS A 45 0.23 20.12 -16.60
CA LYS A 45 0.53 19.25 -17.75
C LYS A 45 -0.67 18.36 -18.11
N SER A 46 -1.34 17.80 -17.11
CA SER A 46 -2.54 16.96 -17.29
C SER A 46 -3.68 17.71 -17.95
N ALA A 47 -3.90 18.96 -17.56
CA ALA A 47 -4.93 19.82 -18.15
C ALA A 47 -4.66 20.17 -19.63
N LEU A 48 -3.38 20.23 -20.03
CA LEU A 48 -2.96 20.57 -21.39
C LEU A 48 -2.91 19.35 -22.32
N ASN A 49 -2.28 18.28 -21.87
CA ASN A 49 -1.87 17.16 -22.72
C ASN A 49 -2.56 15.83 -22.36
N GLY A 50 -3.32 15.79 -21.26
CA GLY A 50 -3.75 14.55 -20.62
C GLY A 50 -2.59 13.78 -19.98
N ILE A 51 -2.91 12.67 -19.32
CA ILE A 51 -1.93 11.74 -18.75
C ILE A 51 -2.19 10.33 -19.28
N ARG A 52 -1.12 9.59 -19.57
CA ARG A 52 -1.20 8.16 -19.92
C ARG A 52 -0.80 7.32 -18.72
N MET A 53 -1.73 6.54 -18.18
CA MET A 53 -1.52 5.74 -16.96
C MET A 53 -0.30 4.83 -17.04
N ASN A 54 -0.05 4.22 -18.20
CA ASN A 54 1.06 3.28 -18.38
C ASN A 54 2.47 3.91 -18.32
N HIS A 55 2.59 5.21 -18.52
CA HIS A 55 3.89 5.90 -18.49
C HIS A 55 4.03 6.89 -17.34
N HIS A 56 2.94 7.17 -16.63
CA HIS A 56 2.86 8.30 -15.71
C HIS A 56 2.16 7.94 -14.40
N VAL A 57 2.43 6.74 -13.86
CA VAL A 57 1.81 6.27 -12.62
C VAL A 57 2.16 7.18 -11.43
N HIS A 58 3.40 7.69 -11.37
CA HIS A 58 3.87 8.62 -10.33
C HIS A 58 3.11 9.95 -10.39
N GLU A 59 2.99 10.51 -11.59
CA GLU A 59 2.26 11.73 -11.86
C GLU A 59 0.77 11.54 -11.50
N THR A 60 0.18 10.42 -11.90
CA THR A 60 -1.25 10.15 -11.65
C THR A 60 -1.54 10.00 -10.15
N LEU A 61 -0.73 9.23 -9.41
CA LEU A 61 -0.83 9.12 -7.96
C LEU A 61 -0.58 10.46 -7.25
N SER A 62 0.33 11.28 -7.78
CA SER A 62 0.62 12.59 -7.21
C SER A 62 -0.60 13.53 -7.25
N LEU A 63 -1.49 13.39 -8.23
CA LEU A 63 -2.73 14.17 -8.27
C LEU A 63 -3.64 13.85 -7.07
N SER A 64 -3.61 12.62 -6.56
CA SER A 64 -4.23 12.20 -5.30
C SER A 64 -3.36 12.45 -4.06
N HIS A 65 -2.31 13.28 -4.14
CA HIS A 65 -1.36 13.56 -3.04
C HIS A 65 -0.49 12.36 -2.62
N ILE A 66 -0.39 11.31 -3.43
CA ILE A 66 0.36 10.10 -3.11
C ILE A 66 1.73 10.15 -3.78
N LEU A 67 2.79 10.12 -2.98
CA LEU A 67 4.17 9.90 -3.41
C LEU A 67 4.44 8.39 -3.43
N LEU A 68 4.69 7.83 -4.62
CA LEU A 68 5.09 6.43 -4.79
C LEU A 68 6.62 6.30 -4.69
N LEU A 69 7.10 5.46 -3.77
CA LEU A 69 8.51 5.17 -3.59
C LEU A 69 8.83 3.71 -3.91
N ASN A 70 9.27 3.50 -5.15
CA ASN A 70 9.71 2.20 -5.65
C ASN A 70 11.21 2.25 -5.97
N PRO A 71 12.02 1.33 -5.44
CA PRO A 71 13.45 1.29 -5.71
C PRO A 71 13.72 1.30 -7.22
N ASN A 72 14.52 2.27 -7.69
CA ASN A 72 14.96 2.37 -9.09
C ASN A 72 13.84 2.46 -10.14
N GLN A 73 12.61 2.81 -9.76
CA GLN A 73 11.45 2.84 -10.67
C GLN A 73 10.75 4.21 -10.67
N HIS A 74 11.50 5.29 -10.43
CA HIS A 74 10.96 6.64 -10.43
C HIS A 74 10.83 7.22 -11.84
N GLY A 75 9.72 7.92 -12.10
CA GLY A 75 9.53 8.68 -13.34
C GLY A 75 10.56 9.81 -13.46
N ARG A 76 11.00 10.13 -14.68
CA ARG A 76 12.00 11.18 -14.93
C ARG A 76 11.63 12.51 -14.30
N GLU A 77 10.38 12.94 -14.45
CA GLU A 77 9.92 14.22 -13.93
C GLU A 77 9.95 14.26 -12.39
N LEU A 78 9.66 13.15 -11.72
CA LEU A 78 9.77 13.06 -10.26
C LEU A 78 11.24 13.18 -9.83
N MET A 79 12.16 12.52 -10.54
CA MET A 79 13.60 12.59 -10.28
C MET A 79 14.16 14.00 -10.51
N ASP A 80 13.67 14.74 -11.51
CA ASP A 80 14.11 16.10 -11.79
C ASP A 80 13.71 17.08 -10.67
N TYR A 81 12.57 16.85 -10.00
CA TYR A 81 12.08 17.70 -8.91
C TYR A 81 12.65 17.35 -7.54
N ILE A 82 12.74 16.05 -7.22
CA ILE A 82 13.12 15.59 -5.88
C ILE A 82 14.57 15.13 -5.83
N GLY A 83 15.08 14.54 -6.91
CA GLY A 83 16.40 13.90 -6.95
C GLY A 83 16.34 12.45 -6.47
N VAL A 84 17.02 11.55 -7.21
CA VAL A 84 17.09 10.11 -6.89
C VAL A 84 17.65 9.89 -5.50
N ASP A 85 18.75 10.56 -5.15
CA ASP A 85 19.39 10.43 -3.84
C ASP A 85 18.43 10.75 -2.70
N ASN A 86 17.56 11.76 -2.85
CA ASN A 86 16.58 12.12 -1.83
C ASN A 86 15.43 11.11 -1.74
N LEU A 87 14.99 10.56 -2.88
CA LEU A 87 13.96 9.52 -2.93
C LEU A 87 14.45 8.22 -2.27
N ASP A 88 15.65 7.77 -2.63
CA ASP A 88 16.28 6.58 -2.06
C ASP A 88 16.59 6.76 -0.57
N PHE A 89 17.10 7.94 -0.20
CA PHE A 89 17.36 8.28 1.19
C PHE A 89 16.07 8.22 2.02
N TYR A 90 14.99 8.83 1.52
CA TYR A 90 13.71 8.83 2.23
C TYR A 90 13.07 7.44 2.28
N LEU A 91 13.15 6.66 1.20
CA LEU A 91 12.71 5.26 1.20
C LEU A 91 13.45 4.45 2.27
N ASN A 92 14.77 4.60 2.38
CA ASN A 92 15.56 3.91 3.41
C ASN A 92 15.18 4.36 4.82
N GLN A 93 14.96 5.66 5.05
CA GLN A 93 14.45 6.15 6.34
C GLN A 93 13.11 5.52 6.71
N LEU A 94 12.19 5.41 5.74
CA LEU A 94 10.91 4.75 5.95
C LEU A 94 11.08 3.25 6.22
N LYS A 95 11.92 2.54 5.46
CA LYS A 95 12.22 1.13 5.73
C LYS A 95 12.78 0.93 7.14
N THR A 96 13.75 1.72 7.58
CA THR A 96 14.28 1.67 8.95
C THR A 96 13.21 2.01 10.01
N LYS A 97 12.26 2.88 9.70
CA LYS A 97 11.16 3.26 10.61
C LYS A 97 10.09 2.15 10.75
N TYR A 98 9.89 1.34 9.72
CA TYR A 98 8.75 0.42 9.62
C TYR A 98 9.12 -1.07 9.55
N LEU A 99 10.36 -1.44 9.23
CA LEU A 99 10.85 -2.82 9.22
C LEU A 99 11.86 -3.04 10.38
N ASP A 100 11.78 -4.21 11.02
CA ASP A 100 12.73 -4.67 12.05
C ASP A 100 13.66 -5.77 11.44
N ASP A 101 14.92 -5.93 11.89
CA ASP A 101 15.87 -6.93 11.32
C ASP A 101 15.57 -8.38 11.77
N VAL A 102 15.44 -9.34 10.84
CA VAL A 102 15.36 -10.80 11.16
C VAL A 102 16.14 -11.67 10.16
N LYS A 103 16.60 -12.88 10.58
CA LYS A 103 17.46 -13.85 9.84
C LYS A 103 16.89 -15.30 9.77
N GLY A 104 16.96 -15.93 8.58
CA GLY A 104 16.20 -17.14 8.15
C GLY A 104 16.83 -18.56 8.17
N LEU A 105 16.33 -19.47 7.31
CA LEU A 105 16.48 -20.96 7.36
C LEU A 105 16.50 -21.66 5.97
N LYS A 106 17.18 -22.82 5.85
CA LYS A 106 17.52 -23.59 4.61
C LYS A 106 16.92 -25.00 4.46
N ASP A 107 17.01 -25.50 3.21
CA ASP A 107 16.34 -26.62 2.48
C ASP A 107 16.40 -28.08 2.96
N LYS A 108 15.31 -28.83 2.67
CA LYS A 108 15.13 -30.30 2.82
C LYS A 108 14.00 -30.91 1.94
N PRO A 109 13.89 -32.26 1.80
CA PRO A 109 12.88 -32.97 0.98
C PRO A 109 11.44 -32.94 1.53
N ARG A 110 10.39 -32.97 0.68
CA ARG A 110 8.97 -32.65 1.01
C ARG A 110 8.37 -33.28 2.27
N ARG A 111 8.42 -34.62 2.35
CA ARG A 111 7.79 -35.35 3.47
C ARG A 111 8.54 -35.12 4.77
N GLU A 112 9.86 -35.02 4.68
CA GLU A 112 10.74 -34.72 5.81
C GLU A 112 10.64 -33.25 6.21
N ALA A 113 10.55 -32.32 5.26
CA ALA A 113 10.38 -30.89 5.49
C ALA A 113 9.08 -30.60 6.24
N LYS A 114 7.96 -31.22 5.84
CA LYS A 114 6.69 -31.08 6.58
C LYS A 114 6.79 -31.63 8.00
N MET A 115 7.35 -32.82 8.18
CA MET A 115 7.50 -33.44 9.50
C MET A 115 8.51 -32.69 10.39
N ASP A 116 9.60 -32.17 9.82
CA ASP A 116 10.63 -31.44 10.54
C ASP A 116 10.20 -30.01 10.84
N LEU A 117 9.46 -29.32 9.97
CA LEU A 117 8.82 -28.02 10.27
C LEU A 117 7.87 -28.16 11.46
N MET A 118 7.04 -29.21 11.46
CA MET A 118 6.16 -29.51 12.60
C MET A 118 6.94 -29.86 13.87
N LYS A 119 8.05 -30.60 13.77
CA LYS A 119 8.92 -30.90 14.93
C LYS A 119 9.69 -29.68 15.44
N LEU A 120 10.11 -28.77 14.55
CA LEU A 120 10.77 -27.51 14.91
C LEU A 120 9.80 -26.65 15.72
N ALA A 121 8.55 -26.55 15.26
CA ALA A 121 7.45 -25.87 15.95
C ALA A 121 7.12 -26.45 17.33
N CYS A 122 7.42 -27.73 17.59
CA CYS A 122 7.18 -28.37 18.88
C CYS A 122 8.35 -28.29 19.86
N ASN A 123 9.58 -27.98 19.42
CA ASN A 123 10.81 -28.15 20.22
C ASN A 123 11.56 -26.83 20.53
N VAL A 124 11.06 -25.70 20.05
CA VAL A 124 11.65 -24.36 20.26
C VAL A 124 10.52 -23.43 20.70
N GLU A 125 10.80 -22.47 21.57
CA GLU A 125 9.90 -21.33 21.76
C GLU A 125 9.89 -20.52 20.47
N ILE A 126 8.86 -20.75 19.65
CA ILE A 126 8.65 -20.09 18.37
C ILE A 126 7.74 -18.88 18.61
N ASP A 127 8.14 -17.70 18.14
CA ASP A 127 7.28 -16.50 18.19
C ASP A 127 6.14 -16.58 17.14
N ASP A 128 5.09 -15.78 17.29
CA ASP A 128 3.94 -15.82 16.38
C ASP A 128 4.32 -15.53 14.91
N LEU A 129 5.40 -14.79 14.68
CA LEU A 129 5.89 -14.46 13.35
C LEU A 129 6.60 -15.64 12.69
N ASP A 130 7.44 -16.37 13.43
CA ASP A 130 8.07 -17.61 12.99
C ASP A 130 7.02 -18.70 12.76
N ALA A 131 6.00 -18.80 13.61
CA ALA A 131 4.86 -19.68 13.39
C ALA A 131 4.15 -19.35 12.06
N SER A 132 3.95 -18.06 11.77
CA SER A 132 3.38 -17.61 10.49
C SER A 132 4.26 -18.00 9.30
N MET A 133 5.59 -17.91 9.40
CA MET A 133 6.49 -18.36 8.32
C MET A 133 6.44 -19.87 8.10
N ILE A 134 6.35 -20.65 9.19
CA ILE A 134 6.16 -22.10 9.11
C ILE A 134 4.84 -22.43 8.41
N ASP A 135 3.76 -21.73 8.73
CA ASP A 135 2.46 -21.91 8.07
C ASP A 135 2.50 -21.54 6.59
N VAL A 136 3.23 -20.49 6.20
CA VAL A 136 3.50 -20.18 4.78
C VAL A 136 4.12 -21.39 4.08
N LEU A 137 5.21 -21.92 4.62
CA LEU A 137 5.89 -23.08 4.04
C LEU A 137 4.98 -24.31 3.99
N LEU A 138 4.23 -24.60 5.06
CA LEU A 138 3.30 -25.73 5.11
C LEU A 138 2.19 -25.61 4.06
N ASN A 139 1.63 -24.42 3.89
CA ASN A 139 0.61 -24.17 2.88
C ASN A 139 1.18 -24.34 1.47
N CYS A 140 2.38 -23.81 1.20
CA CYS A 140 3.08 -24.00 -0.07
C CYS A 140 3.38 -25.48 -0.35
N VAL A 141 3.90 -26.23 0.62
CA VAL A 141 4.12 -27.69 0.49
C VAL A 141 2.84 -28.43 0.09
N GLN A 142 1.69 -27.99 0.59
CA GLN A 142 0.40 -28.62 0.33
C GLN A 142 -0.21 -28.24 -1.03
N LYS A 143 0.07 -27.03 -1.52
CA LYS A 143 -0.61 -26.44 -2.69
C LYS A 143 0.21 -26.47 -3.97
N LEU A 144 1.53 -26.42 -3.87
CA LEU A 144 2.39 -26.31 -5.06
C LEU A 144 2.47 -27.63 -5.84
N PRO A 145 2.34 -27.58 -7.17
CA PRO A 145 2.54 -28.74 -8.03
C PRO A 145 4.03 -29.17 -8.07
N ASP A 146 4.27 -30.44 -8.41
CA ASP A 146 5.62 -30.98 -8.66
C ASP A 146 6.11 -30.73 -10.10
N TYR A 147 5.29 -30.09 -10.92
CA TYR A 147 5.54 -29.88 -12.35
C TYR A 147 5.19 -28.45 -12.74
N GLU A 148 5.86 -27.95 -13.77
CA GLU A 148 5.47 -26.71 -14.43
C GLU A 148 4.27 -26.98 -15.32
N ASP A 149 3.23 -26.14 -15.20
CA ASP A 149 2.09 -26.19 -16.10
C ASP A 149 2.45 -25.47 -17.40
N SER A 150 2.16 -26.11 -18.54
CA SER A 150 2.32 -25.49 -19.86
C SER A 150 1.28 -24.41 -20.14
N THR A 151 0.17 -24.42 -19.40
CA THR A 151 -0.90 -23.43 -19.51
C THR A 151 -0.62 -22.26 -18.58
N ALA A 152 -0.96 -21.07 -19.05
CA ALA A 152 -0.79 -19.88 -18.24
C ALA A 152 -1.77 -19.91 -17.06
N THR A 153 -1.28 -19.46 -15.90
CA THR A 153 -2.04 -19.50 -14.65
C THR A 153 -3.00 -18.32 -14.61
N GLY A 154 -4.30 -18.59 -14.72
CA GLY A 154 -5.34 -17.58 -14.55
C GLY A 154 -5.36 -16.99 -13.14
N GLU A 155 -5.88 -15.77 -12.99
CA GLU A 155 -5.86 -14.99 -11.73
C GLU A 155 -6.45 -15.74 -10.52
N GLN A 156 -7.60 -16.41 -10.67
CA GLN A 156 -8.21 -17.17 -9.58
C GLN A 156 -7.35 -18.38 -9.16
N GLN A 157 -6.69 -19.03 -10.12
CA GLN A 157 -5.77 -20.13 -9.84
C GLN A 157 -4.51 -19.61 -9.15
N LEU A 158 -3.97 -18.47 -9.62
CA LEU A 158 -2.85 -17.75 -9.02
C LEU A 158 -3.15 -17.41 -7.55
N ILE A 159 -4.30 -16.81 -7.28
CA ILE A 159 -4.77 -16.51 -5.92
C ILE A 159 -4.89 -17.79 -5.09
N ALA A 160 -5.60 -18.81 -5.58
CA ALA A 160 -5.95 -19.97 -4.76
C ALA A 160 -4.77 -20.89 -4.43
N ASN A 161 -3.78 -20.98 -5.33
CA ASN A 161 -2.72 -21.98 -5.24
C ASN A 161 -1.32 -21.41 -4.95
N HIS A 162 -1.08 -20.13 -5.21
CA HIS A 162 0.26 -19.54 -5.09
C HIS A 162 0.27 -18.36 -4.11
N ILE A 163 -0.66 -17.41 -4.24
CA ILE A 163 -0.66 -16.18 -3.45
C ILE A 163 -1.36 -16.36 -2.10
N GLY A 164 -2.59 -16.90 -2.10
CA GLY A 164 -3.39 -17.16 -0.91
C GLY A 164 -2.67 -17.98 0.16
N PRO A 165 -1.96 -19.07 -0.19
CA PRO A 165 -1.11 -19.83 0.74
C PRO A 165 -0.08 -19.00 1.51
N ILE A 166 0.43 -17.94 0.90
CA ILE A 166 1.45 -17.05 1.48
C ILE A 166 0.81 -15.90 2.25
N LEU A 167 -0.18 -15.22 1.66
CA LEU A 167 -0.79 -14.04 2.29
C LEU A 167 -1.68 -14.37 3.49
N THR A 168 -2.26 -15.58 3.53
CA THR A 168 -3.17 -15.96 4.62
C THR A 168 -2.45 -16.02 5.96
N PRO A 169 -1.32 -16.75 6.14
CA PRO A 169 -0.60 -16.73 7.41
C PRO A 169 -0.05 -15.35 7.79
N LEU A 170 0.27 -14.50 6.81
CA LEU A 170 0.81 -13.16 7.07
C LEU A 170 -0.23 -12.19 7.65
N PHE A 171 -1.49 -12.28 7.18
CA PHE A 171 -2.48 -11.23 7.38
C PHE A 171 -3.83 -11.71 7.96
N HIS A 172 -4.09 -13.02 7.97
CA HIS A 172 -5.31 -13.61 8.53
C HIS A 172 -4.99 -14.27 9.89
N GLN A 173 -5.11 -13.47 10.94
CA GLN A 173 -4.88 -13.89 12.33
C GLN A 173 -6.15 -13.61 13.16
N PRO A 174 -7.19 -14.46 13.06
CA PRO A 174 -8.48 -14.23 13.72
C PRO A 174 -8.38 -14.09 15.24
N GLU A 175 -7.44 -14.80 15.87
CA GLU A 175 -7.09 -14.71 17.28
C GLU A 175 -6.63 -13.30 17.68
N ASN A 176 -5.96 -12.60 16.77
CA ASN A 176 -5.51 -11.22 16.94
C ASN A 176 -6.51 -10.21 16.36
N GLY A 177 -7.73 -10.66 16.03
CA GLY A 177 -8.76 -9.81 15.43
C GLY A 177 -8.41 -9.32 14.04
N ARG A 178 -7.60 -10.05 13.28
CA ARG A 178 -7.20 -9.69 11.90
C ARG A 178 -7.79 -10.68 10.92
N ALA A 179 -8.29 -10.19 9.79
CA ALA A 179 -8.88 -11.03 8.76
C ALA A 179 -8.53 -10.54 7.36
N LEU A 180 -7.89 -11.41 6.57
CA LEU A 180 -7.84 -11.29 5.11
C LEU A 180 -9.08 -11.93 4.48
N TYR A 181 -9.70 -11.23 3.53
CA TYR A 181 -10.77 -11.73 2.68
C TYR A 181 -10.45 -11.56 1.21
N TRP A 182 -10.61 -12.64 0.44
CA TRP A 182 -10.70 -12.59 -1.01
C TRP A 182 -12.12 -12.22 -1.41
N LEU A 183 -12.21 -11.28 -2.33
CA LEU A 183 -13.38 -10.49 -2.54
C LEU A 183 -14.02 -10.85 -3.89
N ASN A 184 -15.17 -11.57 -3.90
CA ASN A 184 -15.87 -11.97 -5.16
C ASN A 184 -17.35 -11.46 -5.36
N ARG A 185 -17.86 -10.51 -4.58
CA ARG A 185 -19.18 -9.87 -4.79
C ARG A 185 -19.14 -8.37 -4.54
N SER A 186 -19.75 -7.56 -5.40
CA SER A 186 -20.03 -6.15 -5.10
C SER A 186 -20.82 -6.04 -3.79
N VAL A 187 -20.35 -5.21 -2.85
CA VAL A 187 -21.11 -4.85 -1.64
C VAL A 187 -21.99 -3.66 -2.01
N GLU A 188 -23.20 -3.58 -1.46
CA GLU A 188 -24.18 -2.53 -1.78
C GLU A 188 -23.63 -1.09 -1.58
N ASP A 189 -22.57 -0.90 -0.79
CA ASP A 189 -21.95 0.40 -0.51
C ASP A 189 -20.75 0.77 -1.42
N THR A 190 -20.34 -0.11 -2.35
CA THR A 190 -19.20 0.12 -3.26
C THR A 190 -19.66 -0.05 -4.71
N GLU A 191 -20.45 0.90 -5.22
CA GLU A 191 -21.16 0.74 -6.50
C GLU A 191 -20.26 0.60 -7.75
N THR A 192 -18.93 0.78 -7.72
CA THR A 192 -18.12 0.76 -8.97
C THR A 192 -16.71 0.13 -8.95
N ILE A 193 -15.94 0.16 -7.85
CA ILE A 193 -14.55 -0.36 -7.84
C ILE A 193 -14.28 -1.12 -6.53
N ARG A 194 -13.64 -2.29 -6.62
CA ARG A 194 -13.36 -3.16 -5.47
C ARG A 194 -12.02 -3.88 -5.64
N PRO A 195 -11.19 -3.97 -4.59
CA PRO A 195 -9.94 -4.72 -4.64
C PRO A 195 -10.21 -6.23 -4.65
N ASP A 196 -9.26 -7.01 -5.16
CA ASP A 196 -9.34 -8.47 -5.14
C ASP A 196 -9.27 -9.07 -3.73
N GLY A 197 -8.55 -8.40 -2.83
CA GLY A 197 -8.47 -8.76 -1.42
C GLY A 197 -8.48 -7.57 -0.48
N ALA A 198 -8.98 -7.77 0.73
CA ALA A 198 -8.95 -6.76 1.78
C ALA A 198 -8.63 -7.36 3.15
N MET A 199 -7.88 -6.61 3.94
CA MET A 199 -7.48 -6.95 5.30
C MET A 199 -8.25 -6.06 6.28
N TYR A 200 -8.74 -6.64 7.37
CA TYR A 200 -9.56 -5.94 8.34
C TYR A 200 -9.10 -6.15 9.77
N LEU A 201 -9.21 -5.08 10.56
CA LEU A 201 -9.28 -5.16 12.01
C LEU A 201 -10.72 -5.45 12.43
N LYS A 202 -10.89 -6.48 13.23
CA LYS A 202 -12.17 -6.94 13.78
C LYS A 202 -12.22 -6.72 15.28
N LYS A 203 -13.38 -6.31 15.75
CA LYS A 203 -13.71 -6.30 17.18
C LYS A 203 -14.95 -7.16 17.37
N GLN A 204 -14.80 -8.27 18.09
CA GLN A 204 -15.84 -9.31 18.22
C GLN A 204 -16.29 -9.81 16.84
N ARG A 205 -17.58 -9.66 16.50
CA ARG A 205 -18.18 -10.11 15.24
C ARG A 205 -18.21 -9.03 14.15
N HIS A 206 -17.80 -7.79 14.45
CA HIS A 206 -17.91 -6.67 13.54
C HIS A 206 -16.55 -6.29 12.94
N THR A 207 -16.55 -6.04 11.62
CA THR A 207 -15.46 -5.36 10.95
C THR A 207 -15.39 -3.93 11.45
N LYS A 208 -14.22 -3.51 11.94
CA LYS A 208 -14.02 -2.16 12.48
C LYS A 208 -13.38 -1.24 11.45
N TYR A 209 -12.22 -1.63 10.92
CA TYR A 209 -11.48 -0.84 9.92
C TYR A 209 -10.84 -1.77 8.89
N ALA A 210 -10.81 -1.34 7.63
CA ALA A 210 -9.85 -1.89 6.69
C ALA A 210 -8.43 -1.43 7.07
N CYS A 211 -7.47 -2.33 6.97
CA CYS A 211 -6.06 -2.07 7.31
C CYS A 211 -5.09 -2.54 6.22
N GLY A 212 -5.63 -3.03 5.09
CA GLY A 212 -4.85 -3.32 3.90
C GLY A 212 -5.68 -3.84 2.75
N PHE A 213 -5.07 -3.87 1.57
CA PHE A 213 -5.72 -4.22 0.31
C PHE A 213 -4.77 -5.02 -0.59
N VAL A 214 -5.34 -5.82 -1.49
CA VAL A 214 -4.62 -6.66 -2.44
C VAL A 214 -5.24 -6.51 -3.83
N GLU A 215 -4.41 -6.31 -4.84
CA GLU A 215 -4.77 -6.41 -6.27
C GLU A 215 -3.87 -7.47 -6.93
N VAL A 216 -4.45 -8.35 -7.75
CA VAL A 216 -3.75 -9.48 -8.38
C VAL A 216 -3.97 -9.45 -9.88
N LYS A 217 -2.87 -9.47 -10.64
CA LYS A 217 -2.87 -9.58 -12.09
C LYS A 217 -2.12 -10.80 -12.53
N SER A 218 -2.76 -11.64 -13.34
CA SER A 218 -2.14 -12.82 -13.96
C SER A 218 -1.49 -12.50 -15.32
N LYS A 219 -0.59 -13.38 -15.75
CA LYS A 219 0.18 -13.30 -17.00
C LYS A 219 -0.68 -13.15 -18.25
N ASP A 220 -1.85 -13.79 -18.25
CA ASP A 220 -2.79 -13.76 -19.38
C ASP A 220 -3.45 -12.38 -19.59
N ASN A 221 -3.34 -11.48 -18.62
CA ASN A 221 -3.91 -10.15 -18.65
C ASN A 221 -2.86 -9.05 -18.44
N GLU A 222 -1.60 -9.28 -18.86
CA GLU A 222 -0.48 -8.32 -18.82
C GLU A 222 -0.62 -7.14 -19.80
N GLU A 223 -1.75 -6.45 -19.79
CA GLU A 223 -1.78 -5.11 -20.35
C GLU A 223 -1.11 -4.16 -19.33
N GLU A 224 0.00 -3.52 -19.72
CA GLU A 224 0.76 -2.56 -18.88
C GLU A 224 -0.16 -1.48 -18.26
N ILE A 225 -1.19 -1.06 -19.01
CA ILE A 225 -2.23 -0.14 -18.54
C ILE A 225 -2.99 -0.71 -17.34
N GLY A 226 -3.32 -2.01 -17.35
CA GLY A 226 -4.02 -2.70 -16.27
C GLY A 226 -3.19 -2.71 -14.99
N ILE A 227 -1.90 -3.05 -15.08
CA ILE A 227 -1.00 -3.10 -13.91
C ILE A 227 -0.89 -1.74 -13.21
N HIS A 228 -0.70 -0.66 -13.98
CA HIS A 228 -0.61 0.69 -13.41
C HIS A 228 -1.96 1.21 -12.90
N SER A 229 -3.06 0.83 -13.55
CA SER A 229 -4.41 1.12 -13.08
C SER A 229 -4.70 0.42 -11.74
N ASP A 230 -4.29 -0.83 -11.58
CA ASP A 230 -4.47 -1.59 -10.35
C ASP A 230 -3.61 -0.99 -9.22
N LEU A 231 -2.37 -0.56 -9.49
CA LEU A 231 -1.56 0.16 -8.50
C LEU A 231 -2.17 1.51 -8.09
N PHE A 232 -2.71 2.27 -9.06
CA PHE A 232 -3.40 3.51 -8.77
C PHE A 232 -4.62 3.29 -7.87
N ARG A 233 -5.47 2.31 -8.21
CA ARG A 233 -6.63 1.92 -7.40
C ARG A 233 -6.21 1.49 -6.00
N LEU A 234 -5.15 0.71 -5.87
CA LEU A 234 -4.63 0.26 -4.60
C LEU A 234 -4.23 1.44 -3.70
N GLY A 235 -3.50 2.42 -4.25
CA GLY A 235 -3.18 3.66 -3.54
C GLY A 235 -4.42 4.47 -3.15
N GLN A 236 -5.43 4.51 -4.02
CA GLN A 236 -6.69 5.20 -3.80
C GLN A 236 -7.49 4.56 -2.64
N PHE A 237 -7.61 3.24 -2.61
CA PHE A 237 -8.25 2.51 -1.50
C PHE A 237 -7.55 2.77 -0.17
N CYS A 238 -6.22 2.73 -0.15
CA CYS A 238 -5.44 3.01 1.05
C CYS A 238 -5.68 4.43 1.54
N LYS A 239 -5.66 5.41 0.63
CA LYS A 239 -5.86 6.82 0.96
C LYS A 239 -7.26 7.08 1.52
N ASP A 240 -8.30 6.64 0.82
CA ASP A 240 -9.68 6.88 1.25
C ASP A 240 -9.96 6.20 2.60
N THR A 241 -9.37 5.03 2.83
CA THR A 241 -9.46 4.35 4.14
C THR A 241 -8.70 5.09 5.24
N LEU A 242 -7.51 5.63 4.95
CA LEU A 242 -6.74 6.43 5.92
C LEU A 242 -7.45 7.76 6.25
N ASP A 243 -8.12 8.35 5.26
CA ASP A 243 -8.84 9.61 5.40
C ASP A 243 -10.14 9.45 6.20
N CYS A 244 -10.88 8.36 5.99
CA CYS A 244 -12.12 8.08 6.71
C CYS A 244 -11.90 7.34 8.04
N GLY A 245 -10.83 6.57 8.15
CA GLY A 245 -10.59 5.64 9.25
C GLY A 245 -9.74 6.20 10.38
N SER A 246 -9.75 5.47 11.50
CA SER A 246 -8.83 5.64 12.61
C SER A 246 -7.71 4.61 12.53
N ILE A 247 -7.04 4.48 11.37
CA ILE A 247 -5.92 3.56 11.19
C ILE A 247 -4.62 4.34 11.05
N LYS A 248 -3.51 3.84 11.63
CA LYS A 248 -2.20 4.52 11.58
C LYS A 248 -1.51 4.37 10.22
N ALA A 249 -1.59 3.18 9.63
CA ALA A 249 -0.97 2.83 8.35
C ALA A 249 -1.74 1.66 7.71
N LEU A 250 -1.56 1.46 6.41
CA LEU A 250 -2.14 0.32 5.69
C LEU A 250 -1.07 -0.44 4.92
N VAL A 251 -1.22 -1.75 4.80
CA VAL A 251 -0.45 -2.55 3.85
C VAL A 251 -1.19 -2.66 2.52
N ALA A 252 -0.48 -2.45 1.43
CA ALA A 252 -0.97 -2.65 0.08
C ALA A 252 -0.14 -3.75 -0.58
N VAL A 253 -0.79 -4.73 -1.20
CA VAL A 253 -0.10 -5.81 -1.91
C VAL A 253 -0.51 -5.77 -3.37
N GLN A 254 0.48 -5.60 -4.25
CA GLN A 254 0.28 -5.76 -5.68
C GLN A 254 0.94 -7.05 -6.12
N VAL A 255 0.17 -7.92 -6.77
CA VAL A 255 0.69 -9.13 -7.39
C VAL A 255 0.62 -8.96 -8.90
N VAL A 256 1.75 -9.11 -9.57
CA VAL A 256 1.84 -9.17 -11.03
C VAL A 256 2.52 -10.49 -11.36
N ASN A 257 1.80 -11.38 -12.05
CA ASN A 257 2.18 -12.78 -12.21
C ASN A 257 2.36 -13.44 -10.85
N ASN A 258 3.54 -13.98 -10.57
CA ASN A 258 3.87 -14.54 -9.27
C ASN A 258 4.66 -13.56 -8.39
N THR A 259 5.00 -12.38 -8.88
CA THR A 259 5.75 -11.38 -8.11
C THR A 259 4.80 -10.60 -7.20
N MET A 260 4.99 -10.74 -5.89
CA MET A 260 4.29 -9.97 -4.86
C MET A 260 5.15 -8.78 -4.46
N THR A 261 4.62 -7.57 -4.65
CA THR A 261 5.23 -6.34 -4.13
C THR A 261 4.39 -5.82 -2.98
N PHE A 262 5.03 -5.66 -1.81
CA PHE A 262 4.38 -5.21 -0.59
C PHE A 262 4.73 -3.74 -0.35
N TYR A 263 3.70 -2.95 -0.08
CA TYR A 263 3.80 -1.54 0.19
C TYR A 263 3.24 -1.22 1.58
N MET A 264 3.77 -0.17 2.19
CA MET A 264 3.14 0.48 3.32
C MET A 264 2.62 1.85 2.87
N PHE A 265 1.42 2.20 3.33
CA PHE A 265 0.76 3.46 3.03
C PHE A 265 0.56 4.29 4.30
N THR A 266 1.09 5.51 4.31
CA THR A 266 1.11 6.39 5.47
C THR A 266 0.87 7.85 5.09
N LEU A 267 0.46 8.67 6.07
CA LEU A 267 0.41 10.12 5.97
C LEU A 267 1.57 10.69 6.78
N GLU A 268 2.65 11.09 6.11
CA GLU A 268 3.92 11.47 6.76
C GLU A 268 4.01 12.97 7.05
N ALA A 269 3.29 13.80 6.30
CA ALA A 269 3.14 15.24 6.55
C ALA A 269 1.82 15.76 5.97
N ALA A 270 1.52 17.04 6.21
CA ALA A 270 0.35 17.69 5.63
C ALA A 270 0.29 17.57 4.09
N GLY A 271 -0.62 16.75 3.58
CA GLY A 271 -0.81 16.50 2.17
C GLY A 271 0.29 15.65 1.50
N LEU A 272 1.14 14.99 2.29
CA LEU A 272 2.16 14.05 1.82
C LEU A 272 1.78 12.63 2.27
N TYR A 273 1.01 11.95 1.42
CA TYR A 273 0.75 10.53 1.57
C TYR A 273 1.87 9.78 0.86
N VAL A 274 2.37 8.71 1.47
CA VAL A 274 3.49 7.94 0.91
C VAL A 274 3.05 6.49 0.77
N LEU A 275 3.18 5.96 -0.44
CA LEU A 275 3.08 4.53 -0.74
C LEU A 275 4.51 4.05 -1.05
N PHE A 276 5.14 3.32 -0.14
CA PHE A 276 6.54 2.93 -0.29
C PHE A 276 6.71 1.42 -0.22
N GLU A 277 7.58 0.88 -1.09
CA GLU A 277 7.85 -0.55 -1.16
C GLU A 277 8.57 -1.01 0.11
N LEU A 278 8.00 -2.00 0.81
CA LEU A 278 8.64 -2.70 1.91
C LEU A 278 9.60 -3.76 1.38
N GLY A 279 9.11 -4.57 0.45
CA GLY A 279 9.86 -5.65 -0.17
C GLY A 279 9.09 -6.30 -1.31
N ARG A 280 9.80 -7.15 -2.03
CA ARG A 280 9.29 -7.89 -3.18
C ARG A 280 9.74 -9.34 -3.06
N VAL A 281 8.81 -10.26 -3.28
CA VAL A 281 9.07 -11.70 -3.22
C VAL A 281 8.32 -12.38 -4.37
N ASP A 282 8.98 -13.29 -5.06
CA ASP A 282 8.32 -14.14 -6.06
C ASP A 282 7.69 -15.34 -5.36
N ALA A 283 6.36 -15.50 -5.51
CA ALA A 283 5.66 -16.68 -5.08
C ALA A 283 6.16 -17.89 -5.89
N PRO A 284 6.50 -19.01 -5.25
CA PRO A 284 6.88 -20.22 -5.95
C PRO A 284 5.68 -20.73 -6.76
N LEU A 285 5.93 -21.09 -8.02
CA LEU A 285 4.93 -21.71 -8.89
C LEU A 285 4.97 -23.22 -8.78
N THR A 286 6.14 -23.79 -8.50
CA THR A 286 6.33 -25.21 -8.30
C THR A 286 6.97 -25.51 -6.96
N TYR A 287 6.84 -26.76 -6.52
CA TYR A 287 7.48 -27.23 -5.29
C TYR A 287 9.01 -27.14 -5.34
N ASN A 288 9.60 -27.27 -6.54
CA ASN A 288 11.06 -27.20 -6.71
C ASN A 288 11.62 -25.78 -6.47
N GLU A 289 10.78 -24.75 -6.57
CA GLU A 289 11.13 -23.36 -6.28
C GLU A 289 11.03 -23.03 -4.78
N LEU A 290 10.36 -23.88 -3.98
CA LEU A 290 10.15 -23.65 -2.55
C LEU A 290 11.45 -23.45 -1.76
N PRO A 291 12.53 -24.20 -2.02
CA PRO A 291 13.87 -23.91 -1.50
C PRO A 291 14.35 -22.46 -1.68
N GLY A 292 14.24 -21.94 -2.90
CA GLY A 292 14.62 -20.57 -3.22
C GLY A 292 13.73 -19.56 -2.50
N PHE A 293 12.43 -19.80 -2.50
CA PHE A 293 11.47 -18.97 -1.77
C PHE A 293 11.71 -18.98 -0.25
N ALA A 294 12.17 -20.09 0.33
CA ALA A 294 12.48 -20.16 1.75
C ALA A 294 13.59 -19.17 2.17
N MET A 295 14.48 -18.80 1.25
CA MET A 295 15.52 -17.78 1.48
C MET A 295 14.95 -16.37 1.63
N GLU A 296 13.74 -16.13 1.12
CA GLU A 296 13.07 -14.83 1.14
C GLU A 296 12.08 -14.70 2.33
N LEU A 297 11.99 -15.71 3.21
CA LEU A 297 11.05 -15.69 4.34
C LEU A 297 11.33 -14.57 5.34
N ASP A 298 12.57 -14.11 5.47
CA ASP A 298 12.86 -12.94 6.31
C ASP A 298 12.11 -11.71 5.83
N ILE A 299 12.03 -11.49 4.51
CA ILE A 299 11.28 -10.36 3.96
C ILE A 299 9.81 -10.46 4.37
N LEU A 300 9.22 -11.65 4.24
CA LEU A 300 7.82 -11.89 4.64
C LEU A 300 7.62 -11.75 6.16
N LYS A 301 8.57 -12.21 6.98
CA LYS A 301 8.55 -12.05 8.43
C LYS A 301 8.57 -10.58 8.81
N GLN A 302 9.45 -9.79 8.20
CA GLN A 302 9.55 -8.34 8.42
C GLN A 302 8.27 -7.60 8.01
N ILE A 303 7.68 -7.98 6.87
CA ILE A 303 6.40 -7.41 6.42
C ILE A 303 5.27 -7.75 7.40
N SER A 304 5.19 -9.00 7.88
CA SER A 304 4.17 -9.39 8.87
C SER A 304 4.35 -8.62 10.19
N ALA A 305 5.60 -8.48 10.66
CA ALA A 305 5.92 -7.68 11.85
C ALA A 305 5.49 -6.21 11.67
N ALA A 306 5.82 -5.61 10.53
CA ALA A 306 5.45 -4.24 10.19
C ALA A 306 3.92 -4.06 10.15
N TYR A 307 3.21 -5.00 9.52
CA TYR A 307 1.75 -5.01 9.48
C TYR A 307 1.14 -5.07 10.88
N GLN A 308 1.60 -6.00 11.72
CA GLN A 308 1.07 -6.16 13.08
C GLN A 308 1.31 -4.92 13.95
N LYS A 309 2.49 -4.30 13.82
CA LYS A 309 2.96 -3.16 14.61
C LYS A 309 2.36 -1.82 14.16
N HIS A 310 2.16 -1.62 12.85
CA HIS A 310 1.81 -0.31 12.29
C HIS A 310 0.39 -0.23 11.73
N CYS A 311 -0.19 -1.33 11.25
CA CYS A 311 -1.57 -1.36 10.75
C CYS A 311 -2.53 -1.63 11.92
N VAL A 312 -2.59 -0.65 12.82
CA VAL A 312 -3.38 -0.66 14.06
C VAL A 312 -4.25 0.58 14.14
N GLU A 313 -5.28 0.51 14.98
CA GLU A 313 -6.12 1.65 15.28
C GLU A 313 -5.30 2.78 15.91
N THR A 314 -5.61 4.03 15.56
CA THR A 314 -4.99 5.22 16.14
C THR A 314 -6.03 6.05 16.88
N ASP A 315 -5.68 6.45 18.11
CA ASP A 315 -6.49 7.38 18.91
C ASP A 315 -6.36 8.83 18.42
N LYS A 316 -5.44 9.11 17.48
CA LYS A 316 -5.08 10.46 17.01
C LYS A 316 -5.99 11.00 15.91
N THR A 317 -7.30 10.75 15.96
CA THR A 317 -8.25 11.26 14.95
C THR A 317 -8.23 12.77 14.77
N ASN A 318 -7.82 13.54 15.78
CA ASN A 318 -7.79 15.00 15.72
C ASN A 318 -6.43 15.62 15.37
N ALA A 319 -5.31 14.91 15.55
CA ALA A 319 -3.98 15.52 15.38
C ALA A 319 -3.60 15.73 13.90
N THR A 320 -4.04 14.82 13.02
CA THR A 320 -3.74 14.85 11.57
C THR A 320 -4.92 15.29 10.71
N ALA A 321 -6.04 15.72 11.30
CA ALA A 321 -7.22 16.14 10.53
C ALA A 321 -6.90 17.29 9.55
N GLY A 322 -6.05 18.25 9.93
CA GLY A 322 -5.59 19.34 9.05
C GLY A 322 -4.59 18.93 7.97
N TRP A 323 -4.07 17.70 8.04
CA TRP A 323 -3.08 17.19 7.09
C TRP A 323 -3.73 16.51 5.89
N LYS A 324 -4.96 16.02 6.05
CA LYS A 324 -5.66 15.27 5.01
C LYS A 324 -5.98 16.15 3.81
N ARG A 325 -6.02 15.56 2.62
CA ARG A 325 -6.32 16.25 1.35
C ARG A 325 -7.25 15.39 0.50
N PRO A 326 -8.14 15.97 -0.31
CA PRO A 326 -9.05 15.19 -1.14
C PRO A 326 -8.30 14.33 -2.17
N SER A 327 -8.90 13.19 -2.50
CA SER A 327 -8.47 12.30 -3.58
C SER A 327 -8.87 12.86 -4.95
N LEU A 328 -8.18 12.45 -6.02
CA LEU A 328 -8.65 12.71 -7.39
C LEU A 328 -9.94 11.91 -7.65
N ALA A 329 -11.01 12.56 -8.09
CA ALA A 329 -12.26 11.89 -8.40
C ALA A 329 -12.11 10.99 -9.65
N GLU A 330 -12.85 9.88 -9.70
CA GLU A 330 -12.81 8.96 -10.85
C GLU A 330 -13.24 9.63 -12.16
N SER A 331 -14.20 10.58 -12.10
CA SER A 331 -14.59 11.40 -13.24
C SER A 331 -13.41 12.19 -13.78
N ASP A 332 -12.66 12.85 -12.89
CA ASP A 332 -11.55 13.72 -13.25
C ASP A 332 -10.38 12.89 -13.81
N LEU A 333 -10.15 11.70 -13.25
CA LEU A 333 -9.20 10.74 -13.77
C LEU A 333 -9.55 10.32 -15.21
N LYS A 334 -10.81 9.97 -15.47
CA LYS A 334 -11.28 9.60 -16.82
C LYS A 334 -11.12 10.75 -17.81
N GLU A 335 -11.35 11.99 -17.38
CA GLU A 335 -11.13 13.19 -18.20
C GLU A 335 -9.66 13.43 -18.52
N ILE A 336 -8.79 13.26 -17.52
CA ILE A 336 -7.33 13.45 -17.66
C ILE A 336 -6.72 12.36 -18.55
N ILE A 337 -7.20 11.12 -18.46
CA ILE A 337 -6.72 10.01 -19.29
C ILE A 337 -7.23 10.12 -20.73
N ASN A 338 -8.43 10.66 -20.94
CA ASN A 338 -9.07 10.77 -22.26
C ASN A 338 -9.45 12.23 -22.64
N PRO A 339 -8.46 13.14 -22.83
CA PRO A 339 -8.72 14.57 -23.03
C PRO A 339 -9.56 14.90 -24.29
N GLY A 340 -9.66 13.96 -25.26
CA GLY A 340 -10.40 14.11 -26.52
C GLY A 340 -11.88 13.70 -26.48
N SER A 341 -12.33 12.92 -25.49
CA SER A 341 -13.67 12.32 -25.48
C SER A 341 -14.80 13.37 -25.30
N LEU A 342 -14.61 14.35 -24.42
CA LEU A 342 -15.61 15.37 -24.10
C LEU A 342 -15.50 16.66 -24.92
N ARG A 343 -14.32 16.97 -25.51
CA ARG A 343 -14.19 18.10 -26.45
C ARG A 343 -15.06 17.91 -27.70
N SER A 344 -15.37 16.65 -28.06
CA SER A 344 -16.30 16.34 -29.15
C SER A 344 -17.79 16.60 -28.80
N LYS A 345 -18.17 16.57 -27.51
CA LYS A 345 -19.56 16.79 -27.06
C LYS A 345 -19.92 18.27 -26.94
N LYS A 346 -18.95 19.17 -26.74
CA LYS A 346 -19.19 20.64 -26.71
C LYS A 346 -19.30 21.28 -28.10
N SER A 347 -19.12 20.52 -29.19
CA SER A 347 -19.19 21.03 -30.57
C SER A 347 -20.55 20.83 -31.26
N LYS A 348 -21.56 20.23 -30.61
CA LYS A 348 -22.89 20.03 -31.19
C LYS A 348 -23.98 20.80 -30.45
N SER A 349 -23.86 22.12 -30.42
CA SER A 349 -25.00 23.00 -30.08
C SER A 349 -24.77 24.40 -30.63
N ALA A 350 -25.02 24.56 -31.94
CA ALA A 350 -25.54 25.78 -32.57
C ALA A 350 -25.80 25.50 -34.06
N LEU A 351 -26.87 24.74 -34.37
CA LEU A 351 -27.55 24.91 -35.65
C LEU A 351 -28.75 25.81 -35.36
N PHE A 352 -28.57 27.10 -35.62
CA PHE A 352 -29.66 28.07 -35.71
C PHE A 352 -30.58 27.64 -36.85
N PHE A 353 -31.86 27.44 -36.55
CA PHE A 353 -32.90 27.47 -37.56
C PHE A 353 -33.35 28.93 -37.73
N HIS A 354 -33.27 29.42 -38.97
CA HIS A 354 -34.02 30.59 -39.41
C HIS A 354 -35.32 30.12 -40.07
#